data_AF-A0A072TKI0-F1
#
_entry.id   AF-A0A072TKI0-F1
#
_cell.length_a   1.000
_cell.length_b   1.000
_cell.length_c   1.000
_cell.angle_alpha   90.00
_cell.angle_beta   90.00
_cell.angle_gamma   90.00
#
_symmetry.space_group_name_H-M   'P 1'
#
loop_
_entity.id
_entity.type
_entity.pdbx_description
1 polymer ?
#
loop_
_entity_poly.entity_id
_entity_poly.type
_entity_poly.pdbx_seq_one_letter_code
_entity_poly.pdbx_strand_id
1 'polypeptide(L)'
;MPTFTNKLIIDELNYNKDELEKTHADMLLMMTDEERCVYDKIMESVGSDDDDRRGKHCPLALLLPGGRTPHSTLTVPIEINEASSLVIEKDSPREDLVRAAKLIIWDEAPMIHRWCFEAFDRSMGDIMSKNDPLNNFRPFGGMTRVLGGDFRQILSVVRKGTRQDIVDALINSSTIWAYCNVLRLTFNMRLGASSVEIPEDLLISDKTNPLMSLIDFLYPDLNDNLGDQLFFQERGILAPMLDSVEHVNEFMISLISGEEKEYLSSDSVCRSGENSDVQSEWFTSEFLNGIQSSGIPNHRLKLKVGCPVMLIRNLDQANGLCNGTRLTVTHLGKSTIAATKSRE
;
A
#
# COMPACT_ATOMS: atom_id res chain seq x y z
N MET A 1 -27.82 11.00 19.90
CA MET A 1 -26.81 10.14 19.25
C MET A 1 -27.55 9.13 18.39
N PRO A 2 -27.27 9.01 17.07
CA PRO A 2 -27.79 7.89 16.31
C PRO A 2 -27.23 6.61 16.93
N THR A 3 -28.09 5.69 17.33
CA THR A 3 -27.70 4.33 17.73
C THR A 3 -27.27 3.58 16.47
N PHE A 4 -26.01 3.73 16.07
CA PHE A 4 -25.44 2.86 15.05
C PHE A 4 -25.35 1.45 15.63
N THR A 5 -26.09 0.50 15.07
CA THR A 5 -25.99 -0.92 15.42
C THR A 5 -24.76 -1.58 14.79
N ASN A 6 -24.17 -0.91 13.80
CA ASN A 6 -23.07 -1.40 13.00
C ASN A 6 -21.73 -1.13 13.69
N LYS A 7 -21.06 -2.21 14.10
CA LYS A 7 -19.76 -2.16 14.78
C LYS A 7 -18.68 -1.47 13.94
N LEU A 8 -18.65 -1.64 12.61
CA LEU A 8 -17.64 -0.99 11.76
C LEU A 8 -17.75 0.53 11.81
N ILE A 9 -18.98 1.06 11.80
CA ILE A 9 -19.22 2.51 11.91
C ILE A 9 -18.86 3.01 13.31
N ILE A 10 -19.19 2.25 14.36
CA ILE A 10 -18.81 2.61 15.72
C ILE A 10 -17.29 2.67 15.84
N ASP A 11 -16.59 1.63 15.38
CA ASP A 11 -15.13 1.55 15.43
C ASP A 11 -14.49 2.70 14.63
N GLU A 12 -15.03 3.05 13.45
CA GLU A 12 -14.58 4.19 12.63
C GLU A 12 -14.78 5.54 13.33
N LEU A 13 -15.85 5.69 14.10
CA LEU A 13 -16.17 6.92 14.84
C LEU A 13 -15.51 6.99 16.22
N ASN A 14 -14.85 5.91 16.65
CA ASN A 14 -14.26 5.77 17.97
C ASN A 14 -12.82 6.29 18.00
N TYR A 15 -12.66 7.58 17.71
CA TYR A 15 -11.40 8.31 17.80
C TYR A 15 -11.49 9.47 18.80
N ASN A 16 -10.34 9.88 19.34
CA ASN A 16 -10.23 11.00 20.26
C ASN A 16 -10.42 12.33 19.50
N LYS A 17 -11.63 12.87 19.55
CA LYS A 17 -12.01 14.09 18.81
C LYS A 17 -11.21 15.31 19.24
N ASP A 18 -10.97 15.47 20.54
CA ASP A 18 -10.28 16.64 21.08
C ASP A 18 -8.80 16.66 20.63
N GLU A 19 -8.16 15.48 20.62
CA GLU A 19 -6.80 15.32 20.13
C GLU A 19 -6.70 15.53 18.61
N LEU A 20 -7.68 15.01 17.87
CA LEU A 20 -7.71 15.16 16.41
C LEU A 20 -7.98 16.61 16.01
N GLU A 21 -8.84 17.33 16.73
CA GLU A 21 -9.10 18.76 16.50
C GLU A 21 -7.85 19.60 16.76
N LYS A 22 -7.09 19.31 17.83
CA LYS A 22 -5.80 19.95 18.08
C LYS A 22 -4.79 19.67 16.96
N THR A 23 -4.65 18.40 16.60
CA THR A 23 -3.74 17.97 15.52
C THR A 23 -4.10 18.64 14.19
N HIS A 24 -5.39 18.72 13.88
CA HIS A 24 -5.89 19.39 12.68
C HIS A 24 -5.57 20.89 12.68
N ALA A 25 -5.76 21.58 13.81
CA ALA A 25 -5.41 22.99 13.94
C ALA A 25 -3.90 23.23 13.74
N ASP A 26 -3.05 22.38 14.33
CA ASP A 26 -1.60 22.46 14.18
C ASP A 26 -1.17 22.20 12.72
N MET A 27 -1.74 21.18 12.06
CA MET A 27 -1.45 20.88 10.65
C MET A 27 -1.89 22.01 9.71
N LEU A 28 -3.07 22.60 9.95
CA LEU A 28 -3.58 23.73 9.16
C LEU A 28 -2.72 24.99 9.23
N LEU A 29 -1.91 25.14 10.30
CA LEU A 29 -0.94 26.24 10.44
C LEU A 29 0.37 25.95 9.71
N MET A 30 0.70 24.68 9.48
CA MET A 30 1.93 24.26 8.79
C MET A 30 1.77 24.14 7.27
N MET A 31 0.53 24.16 6.77
CA MET A 31 0.25 24.13 5.33
C MET A 31 0.78 25.37 4.62
N THR A 32 1.31 25.15 3.42
CA THR A 32 1.57 26.22 2.45
C THR A 32 0.27 26.82 1.92
N ASP A 33 0.34 28.02 1.34
CA ASP A 33 -0.83 28.66 0.69
C ASP A 33 -1.42 27.77 -0.43
N GLU A 34 -0.57 27.04 -1.15
CA GLU A 34 -0.98 26.13 -2.22
C GLU A 34 -1.76 24.93 -1.67
N GLU A 35 -1.25 24.29 -0.61
CA GLU A 35 -1.93 23.17 0.06
C GLU A 35 -3.23 23.61 0.71
N ARG A 36 -3.25 24.79 1.35
CA ARG A 36 -4.46 25.35 1.95
C ARG A 36 -5.54 25.60 0.90
N CYS A 37 -5.18 26.13 -0.28
CA CYS A 37 -6.11 26.30 -1.39
C CYS A 37 -6.70 24.96 -1.89
N VAL A 38 -5.89 23.90 -1.94
CA VAL A 38 -6.36 22.54 -2.27
C VAL A 38 -7.30 22.00 -1.19
N TYR A 39 -6.91 22.13 0.07
CA TYR A 39 -7.69 21.71 1.22
C TYR A 39 -9.08 22.37 1.24
N ASP A 40 -9.14 23.69 1.09
CA ASP A 40 -10.39 24.45 1.13
C ASP A 40 -11.35 23.99 0.01
N LYS A 41 -10.85 23.77 -1.21
CA LYS A 41 -11.65 23.23 -2.33
C LYS A 41 -12.22 21.85 -2.05
N ILE A 42 -11.46 20.98 -1.39
CA ILE A 42 -11.93 19.65 -1.01
C ILE A 42 -13.05 19.79 0.04
N MET A 43 -12.84 20.63 1.05
CA MET A 43 -13.81 20.85 2.12
C MET A 43 -15.11 21.48 1.62
N GLU A 44 -15.04 22.40 0.67
CA GLU A 44 -16.21 22.97 -0.01
C GLU A 44 -17.03 21.88 -0.73
N SER A 45 -16.37 20.98 -1.46
CA SER A 45 -17.03 19.85 -2.13
C SER A 45 -17.76 18.96 -1.13
N VAL A 46 -17.10 18.62 -0.01
CA VAL A 46 -17.70 17.77 1.04
C VAL A 46 -18.87 18.46 1.74
N GLY A 47 -18.82 19.78 1.90
CA GLY A 47 -19.87 20.57 2.55
C GLY A 47 -21.08 20.88 1.66
N SER A 48 -20.91 20.89 0.33
CA SER A 48 -21.97 21.20 -0.63
C SER A 48 -23.06 20.13 -0.76
N ASP A 49 -22.81 18.92 -0.24
CA ASP A 49 -23.79 17.82 -0.23
C ASP A 49 -24.81 17.92 0.93
N ASP A 50 -24.66 18.88 1.87
CA ASP A 50 -25.55 19.06 3.03
C ASP A 50 -26.65 20.12 2.77
N ASP A 51 -27.67 19.77 1.96
CA ASP A 51 -28.97 20.46 1.99
C ASP A 51 -29.90 19.75 3.01
N ASP A 52 -29.64 19.96 4.31
CA ASP A 52 -30.61 20.00 5.44
C ASP A 52 -29.95 19.63 6.79
N ARG A 53 -29.91 20.62 7.70
CA ARG A 53 -29.93 20.54 9.18
C ARG A 53 -29.39 19.28 9.86
N ARG A 54 -28.13 19.33 10.32
CA ARG A 54 -27.70 19.26 11.75
C ARG A 54 -26.22 18.91 11.87
N GLY A 55 -25.50 19.82 12.53
CA GLY A 55 -24.29 19.47 13.27
C GLY A 55 -23.01 19.47 12.44
N LYS A 56 -22.08 20.33 12.86
CA LYS A 56 -20.66 20.30 12.52
C LYS A 56 -20.07 18.96 12.97
N HIS A 57 -20.35 17.90 12.22
CA HIS A 57 -19.77 16.59 12.42
C HIS A 57 -18.70 16.42 11.36
N CYS A 58 -17.47 16.20 11.84
CA CYS A 58 -16.30 15.86 11.04
C CYS A 58 -16.73 14.92 9.92
N PRO A 59 -16.52 15.27 8.64
CA PRO A 59 -16.89 14.38 7.56
C PRO A 59 -16.21 13.04 7.83
N LEU A 60 -16.97 11.95 7.72
CA LEU A 60 -16.39 10.63 7.70
C LEU A 60 -15.58 10.53 6.40
N ALA A 61 -14.34 11.00 6.48
CA ALA A 61 -13.32 10.67 5.53
C ALA A 61 -13.02 9.20 5.79
N LEU A 62 -13.46 8.34 4.89
CA LEU A 62 -12.88 7.02 4.78
C LEU A 62 -11.46 7.21 4.21
N LEU A 63 -10.57 7.78 5.03
CA LEU A 63 -9.21 7.30 5.07
C LEU A 63 -9.37 5.87 5.54
N LEU A 64 -9.00 4.90 4.71
CA LEU A 64 -8.88 3.50 5.12
C LEU A 64 -8.18 3.53 6.50
N PRO A 65 -8.86 3.29 7.63
CA PRO A 65 -8.30 3.64 8.94
C PRO A 65 -7.03 2.81 9.13
N GLY A 66 -5.90 3.50 9.30
CA GLY A 66 -4.58 2.87 9.38
C GLY A 66 -3.96 2.41 8.05
N GLY A 67 -4.30 3.02 6.89
CA GLY A 67 -3.57 2.81 5.63
C GLY A 67 -3.71 1.40 5.05
N ARG A 68 -4.93 0.85 5.02
CA ARG A 68 -5.18 -0.47 4.40
C ARG A 68 -5.14 -0.36 2.88
N THR A 69 -4.78 -1.43 2.18
CA THR A 69 -4.80 -1.42 0.70
C THR A 69 -6.24 -1.50 0.17
N PRO A 70 -6.56 -0.89 -0.99
CA PRO A 70 -7.91 -0.94 -1.61
C PRO A 70 -8.44 -2.37 -1.75
N HIS A 71 -7.57 -3.33 -2.08
CA HIS A 71 -7.91 -4.75 -2.19
C HIS A 71 -8.48 -5.34 -0.89
N SER A 72 -7.95 -4.95 0.27
CA SER A 72 -8.37 -5.49 1.56
C SER A 72 -9.68 -4.89 2.08
N THR A 73 -9.97 -3.64 1.72
CA THR A 73 -11.15 -2.91 2.22
C THR A 73 -12.33 -2.96 1.26
N LEU A 74 -12.07 -2.90 -0.04
CA LEU A 74 -13.09 -2.89 -1.10
C LEU A 74 -13.31 -4.26 -1.75
N THR A 75 -12.58 -5.29 -1.32
CA THR A 75 -12.64 -6.65 -1.90
C THR A 75 -12.44 -6.64 -3.42
N VAL A 76 -11.47 -5.84 -3.90
CA VAL A 76 -11.16 -5.77 -5.34
C VAL A 76 -10.71 -7.17 -5.81
N PRO A 77 -11.33 -7.74 -6.86
CA PRO A 77 -10.91 -9.02 -7.43
C PRO A 77 -9.43 -9.01 -7.82
N ILE A 78 -8.72 -10.11 -7.56
CA ILE A 78 -7.30 -10.26 -7.95
C ILE A 78 -7.15 -10.18 -9.47
N GLU A 79 -8.13 -10.71 -10.20
CA GLU A 79 -8.25 -10.55 -11.65
C GLU A 79 -9.36 -9.56 -11.95
N ILE A 80 -8.97 -8.34 -12.30
CA ILE A 80 -9.89 -7.28 -12.67
C ILE A 80 -9.94 -7.11 -14.19
N ASN A 81 -11.13 -6.89 -14.72
CA ASN A 81 -11.41 -6.62 -16.12
C ASN A 81 -12.44 -5.49 -16.25
N GLU A 82 -12.72 -5.08 -17.49
CA GLU A 82 -13.65 -3.99 -17.81
C GLU A 82 -15.06 -4.18 -17.21
N ALA A 83 -15.51 -5.43 -17.05
CA ALA A 83 -16.83 -5.77 -16.52
C ALA A 83 -16.84 -6.05 -15.01
N SER A 84 -15.69 -6.00 -14.33
CA SER A 84 -15.60 -6.31 -12.91
C SER A 84 -16.38 -5.32 -12.05
N SER A 85 -16.93 -5.80 -10.93
CA SER A 85 -17.48 -4.97 -9.87
C SER A 85 -16.89 -5.40 -8.53
N LEU A 86 -17.00 -4.56 -7.52
CA LEU A 86 -16.56 -4.93 -6.18
C LEU A 86 -17.49 -5.96 -5.56
N VAL A 87 -16.89 -6.93 -4.85
CA VAL A 87 -17.64 -7.94 -4.11
C VAL A 87 -17.96 -7.37 -2.73
N ILE A 88 -19.02 -6.55 -2.66
CA ILE A 88 -19.63 -6.10 -1.41
C ILE A 88 -20.97 -6.82 -1.28
N GLU A 89 -21.10 -7.65 -0.24
CA GLU A 89 -22.35 -8.34 0.06
C GLU A 89 -23.46 -7.31 0.35
N LYS A 90 -24.63 -7.53 -0.24
CA LYS A 90 -25.80 -6.68 -0.03
C LYS A 90 -26.24 -6.73 1.43
N ASP A 91 -26.61 -5.57 1.95
CA ASP A 91 -27.09 -5.36 3.33
C ASP A 91 -26.05 -5.81 4.38
N SER A 92 -24.77 -5.76 4.01
CA SER A 92 -23.66 -6.06 4.91
C SER A 92 -23.26 -4.83 5.75
N PRO A 93 -22.63 -5.04 6.92
CA PRO A 93 -22.06 -3.94 7.70
C PRO A 93 -21.07 -3.07 6.92
N ARG A 94 -20.41 -3.63 5.91
CA ARG A 94 -19.48 -2.90 5.04
C ARG A 94 -20.21 -1.98 4.07
N GLU A 95 -21.33 -2.43 3.52
CA GLU A 95 -22.18 -1.59 2.67
C GLU A 95 -22.68 -0.36 3.45
N ASP A 96 -23.15 -0.57 4.68
CA ASP A 96 -23.58 0.50 5.57
C ASP A 96 -22.47 1.52 5.90
N LEU A 97 -21.24 1.03 6.12
CA LEU A 97 -20.08 1.90 6.35
C LEU A 97 -19.80 2.78 5.13
N VAL A 98 -19.78 2.17 3.93
CA VAL A 98 -19.58 2.90 2.67
C VAL A 98 -20.70 3.93 2.47
N ARG A 99 -21.96 3.56 2.75
CA ARG A 99 -23.13 4.44 2.64
C ARG A 99 -23.09 5.62 3.62
N ALA A 100 -22.43 5.45 4.76
CA ALA A 100 -22.23 6.50 5.76
C ALA A 100 -21.03 7.41 5.46
N ALA A 101 -20.13 7.00 4.57
CA ALA A 101 -18.95 7.79 4.21
C ALA A 101 -19.33 9.01 3.37
N LYS A 102 -18.71 10.16 3.68
CA LYS A 102 -18.90 11.42 2.93
C LYS A 102 -17.74 11.71 1.98
N LEU A 103 -16.55 11.22 2.32
CA LEU A 103 -15.31 11.45 1.57
C LEU A 103 -14.51 10.15 1.49
N ILE A 104 -13.94 9.87 0.32
CA ILE A 104 -12.92 8.83 0.15
C ILE A 104 -11.63 9.47 -0.32
N ILE A 105 -10.52 9.11 0.34
CA ILE A 105 -9.17 9.55 -0.06
C ILE A 105 -8.43 8.31 -0.56
N TRP A 106 -7.91 8.39 -1.78
CA TRP A 106 -7.13 7.33 -2.41
C TRP A 106 -5.75 7.88 -2.77
N ASP A 107 -4.76 7.49 -1.97
CA ASP A 107 -3.36 7.83 -2.22
C ASP A 107 -2.69 6.85 -3.19
N GLU A 108 -1.66 7.32 -3.91
CA GLU A 108 -0.96 6.58 -4.96
C GLU A 108 -1.88 6.03 -6.06
N ALA A 109 -2.89 6.81 -6.45
CA ALA A 109 -3.85 6.45 -7.48
C ALA A 109 -3.22 6.01 -8.82
N PRO A 110 -2.11 6.62 -9.32
CA PRO A 110 -1.47 6.18 -10.57
C PRO A 110 -0.91 4.76 -10.56
N MET A 111 -0.62 4.19 -9.38
CA MET A 111 -0.15 2.81 -9.23
C MET A 111 -1.27 1.77 -9.44
N ILE A 112 -2.52 2.20 -9.47
CA ILE A 112 -3.70 1.34 -9.55
C ILE A 112 -4.30 1.35 -10.96
N HIS A 113 -4.65 0.17 -11.44
CA HIS A 113 -5.26 -0.01 -12.76
C HIS A 113 -6.62 0.70 -12.85
N ARG A 114 -6.92 1.34 -13.98
CA ARG A 114 -8.16 2.11 -14.21
C ARG A 114 -9.43 1.33 -13.91
N TRP A 115 -9.44 0.04 -14.25
CA TRP A 115 -10.56 -0.87 -14.00
C TRP A 115 -10.92 -0.95 -12.51
N CYS A 116 -9.98 -0.71 -11.59
CA CYS A 116 -10.30 -0.66 -10.16
C CYS A 116 -11.18 0.54 -9.83
N PHE A 117 -10.91 1.69 -10.45
CA PHE A 117 -11.73 2.89 -10.28
C PHE A 117 -13.08 2.74 -10.98
N GLU A 118 -13.12 2.11 -12.15
CA GLU A 118 -14.36 1.86 -12.89
C GLU A 118 -15.26 0.81 -12.20
N ALA A 119 -14.66 -0.24 -11.64
CA ALA A 119 -15.37 -1.20 -10.80
C ALA A 119 -15.90 -0.53 -9.52
N PHE A 120 -15.10 0.34 -8.91
CA PHE A 120 -15.50 1.11 -7.74
C PHE A 120 -16.66 2.07 -8.07
N ASP A 121 -16.59 2.80 -9.18
CA ASP A 121 -17.64 3.70 -9.68
C ASP A 121 -18.98 2.99 -9.84
N ARG A 122 -19.00 1.85 -10.56
CA ARG A 122 -20.20 1.00 -10.72
C ARG A 122 -20.78 0.56 -9.38
N SER A 123 -19.91 0.04 -8.50
CA SER A 123 -20.35 -0.45 -7.19
C SER A 123 -20.90 0.67 -6.29
N MET A 124 -20.34 1.88 -6.35
CA MET A 124 -20.87 3.01 -5.59
C MET A 124 -22.20 3.50 -6.17
N GLY A 125 -22.38 3.49 -7.49
CA GLY A 125 -23.68 3.78 -8.12
C GLY A 125 -24.78 2.87 -7.56
N ASP A 126 -24.53 1.55 -7.53
CA ASP A 126 -25.46 0.57 -6.98
C ASP A 126 -25.75 0.81 -5.49
N ILE A 127 -24.72 1.02 -4.66
CA ILE A 127 -24.87 1.18 -3.20
C ILE A 127 -25.56 2.51 -2.86
N MET A 128 -25.16 3.61 -3.50
CA MET A 128 -25.66 4.96 -3.22
C MET A 128 -27.03 5.22 -3.84
N SER A 129 -27.46 4.42 -4.83
CA SER A 129 -28.83 4.47 -5.35
C SER A 129 -29.89 4.17 -4.29
N LYS A 130 -29.52 3.44 -3.21
CA LYS A 130 -30.38 3.22 -2.05
C LYS A 130 -30.64 4.49 -1.24
N ASN A 131 -29.70 5.46 -1.25
CA ASN A 131 -29.89 6.76 -0.61
C ASN A 131 -30.73 7.70 -1.49
N ASP A 132 -30.36 7.80 -2.77
CA ASP A 132 -31.09 8.57 -3.79
C ASP A 132 -30.93 7.86 -5.15
N PRO A 133 -32.03 7.46 -5.82
CA PRO A 133 -31.98 6.83 -7.14
C PRO A 133 -31.21 7.63 -8.20
N LEU A 134 -31.12 8.97 -8.08
CA LEU A 134 -30.34 9.81 -9.00
C LEU A 134 -28.83 9.59 -8.90
N ASN A 135 -28.35 9.02 -7.79
CA ASN A 135 -26.93 8.73 -7.61
C ASN A 135 -26.40 7.71 -8.63
N ASN A 136 -27.25 6.86 -9.20
CA ASN A 136 -26.85 5.90 -10.22
C ASN A 136 -26.35 6.55 -11.52
N PHE A 137 -26.64 7.84 -11.73
CA PHE A 137 -26.18 8.61 -12.89
C PHE A 137 -25.04 9.57 -12.55
N ARG A 138 -24.57 9.58 -11.30
CA ARG A 138 -23.47 10.42 -10.83
C ARG A 138 -22.20 9.56 -10.69
N PRO A 139 -21.03 10.07 -11.10
CA PRO A 139 -19.77 9.38 -10.84
C PRO A 139 -19.66 9.01 -9.35
N PHE A 140 -19.30 7.76 -9.09
CA PHE A 140 -19.14 7.15 -7.78
C PHE A 140 -20.35 7.31 -6.86
N GLY A 141 -21.56 7.26 -7.42
CA GLY A 141 -22.77 7.38 -6.62
C GLY A 141 -22.96 8.76 -5.99
N GLY A 142 -22.33 9.80 -6.54
CA GLY A 142 -22.41 11.17 -6.03
C GLY A 142 -21.49 11.47 -4.85
N MET A 143 -20.72 10.50 -4.35
CA MET A 143 -19.79 10.71 -3.25
C MET A 143 -18.65 11.67 -3.63
N THR A 144 -18.06 12.40 -2.68
CA THR A 144 -16.82 13.17 -2.90
C THR A 144 -15.58 12.26 -2.78
N ARG A 145 -14.62 12.38 -3.71
CA ARG A 145 -13.39 11.56 -3.76
C ARG A 145 -12.18 12.43 -4.00
N VAL A 146 -11.08 12.11 -3.33
CA VAL A 146 -9.78 12.76 -3.51
C VAL A 146 -8.79 11.69 -3.94
N LEU A 147 -8.21 11.87 -5.13
CA LEU A 147 -7.20 10.95 -5.68
C LEU A 147 -5.84 11.64 -5.64
N GLY A 148 -4.94 11.13 -4.81
CA GLY A 148 -3.57 11.59 -4.66
C GLY A 148 -2.59 10.75 -5.48
N GLY A 149 -1.47 11.35 -5.89
CA GLY A 149 -0.35 10.64 -6.52
C GLY A 149 0.38 11.46 -7.60
N ASP A 150 1.54 10.98 -8.03
CA ASP A 150 2.35 11.58 -9.09
C ASP A 150 2.50 10.61 -10.28
N PHE A 151 1.96 10.98 -11.43
CA PHE A 151 2.06 10.19 -12.67
C PHE A 151 3.49 10.07 -13.23
N ARG A 152 4.47 10.77 -12.64
CA ARG A 152 5.88 10.60 -12.96
C ARG A 152 6.58 9.57 -12.07
N GLN A 153 5.88 9.05 -11.05
CA GLN A 153 6.38 7.98 -10.19
C GLN A 153 5.99 6.60 -10.75
N ILE A 154 5.78 5.62 -9.86
CA ILE A 154 5.45 4.25 -10.23
C ILE A 154 4.04 4.21 -10.80
N LEU A 155 3.90 3.63 -11.98
CA LEU A 155 2.61 3.42 -12.64
C LEU A 155 2.10 2.00 -12.38
N SER A 156 0.86 1.75 -12.79
CA SER A 156 0.25 0.43 -12.77
C SER A 156 1.12 -0.65 -13.42
N VAL A 157 1.26 -1.79 -12.74
CA VAL A 157 2.00 -2.94 -13.25
C VAL A 157 1.13 -3.75 -14.22
N VAL A 158 1.42 -3.63 -15.52
CA VAL A 158 0.79 -4.43 -16.57
C VAL A 158 1.74 -5.54 -17.00
N ARG A 159 1.49 -6.78 -16.57
CA ARG A 159 2.37 -7.93 -16.85
C ARG A 159 2.45 -8.19 -18.36
N LYS A 160 3.67 -8.23 -18.89
CA LYS A 160 3.95 -8.40 -20.34
C LYS A 160 3.31 -7.33 -21.23
N GLY A 161 2.88 -6.20 -20.65
CA GLY A 161 2.28 -5.09 -21.38
C GLY A 161 3.33 -4.22 -22.08
N THR A 162 2.88 -3.57 -23.15
CA THR A 162 3.59 -2.50 -23.84
C THR A 162 3.45 -1.17 -23.11
N ARG A 163 4.18 -0.14 -23.56
CA ARG A 163 4.00 1.23 -23.02
C ARG A 163 2.58 1.74 -23.24
N GLN A 164 1.96 1.40 -24.37
CA GLN A 164 0.57 1.74 -24.67
C GLN A 164 -0.37 1.10 -23.66
N ASP A 165 -0.16 -0.17 -23.32
CA ASP A 165 -1.00 -0.88 -22.34
C ASP A 165 -0.86 -0.26 -20.95
N ILE A 166 0.35 0.17 -20.56
CA ILE A 166 0.56 0.89 -19.29
C ILE A 166 -0.20 2.21 -19.28
N VAL A 167 -0.15 3.00 -20.36
CA VAL A 167 -0.87 4.27 -20.45
C VAL A 167 -2.39 4.05 -20.44
N ASP A 168 -2.88 3.03 -21.16
CA ASP A 168 -4.29 2.65 -21.16
C ASP A 168 -4.76 2.18 -19.78
N ALA A 169 -3.88 1.55 -19.00
CA ALA A 169 -4.16 1.12 -17.63
C ALA A 169 -4.30 2.28 -16.63
N LEU A 170 -3.92 3.51 -16.96
CA LEU A 170 -3.97 4.64 -16.02
C LEU A 170 -5.37 5.22 -15.89
N ILE A 171 -5.68 5.77 -14.71
CA ILE A 171 -6.98 6.39 -14.44
C ILE A 171 -7.31 7.55 -15.39
N ASN A 172 -6.31 8.30 -15.87
CA ASN A 172 -6.52 9.40 -16.81
C ASN A 172 -6.93 8.94 -18.22
N SER A 173 -6.82 7.65 -18.51
CA SER A 173 -7.37 7.01 -19.72
C SER A 173 -8.82 6.52 -19.53
N SER A 174 -9.34 6.56 -18.29
CA SER A 174 -10.73 6.22 -17.99
C SER A 174 -11.69 7.36 -18.36
N THR A 175 -12.93 7.01 -18.72
CA THR A 175 -14.02 7.99 -18.93
C THR A 175 -14.34 8.78 -17.67
N ILE A 176 -14.07 8.21 -16.50
CA ILE A 176 -14.23 8.85 -15.19
C ILE A 176 -13.38 10.12 -15.07
N TRP A 177 -12.21 10.16 -15.72
CA TRP A 177 -11.29 11.28 -15.63
C TRP A 177 -11.89 12.60 -16.09
N ALA A 178 -12.85 12.57 -17.02
CA ALA A 178 -13.57 13.76 -17.48
C ALA A 178 -14.37 14.46 -16.36
N TYR A 179 -14.66 13.76 -15.27
CA TYR A 179 -15.38 14.28 -14.10
C TYR A 179 -14.44 14.70 -12.96
N CYS A 180 -13.12 14.58 -13.13
CA CYS A 180 -12.13 14.95 -12.12
C CYS A 180 -11.72 16.41 -12.27
N ASN A 181 -11.67 17.13 -11.14
CA ASN A 181 -11.00 18.43 -11.08
C ASN A 181 -9.52 18.22 -10.69
N VAL A 182 -8.60 18.65 -11.56
CA VAL A 182 -7.16 18.43 -11.35
C VAL A 182 -6.57 19.59 -10.55
N LEU A 183 -6.22 19.29 -9.30
CA LEU A 183 -5.47 20.19 -8.42
C LEU A 183 -3.99 19.81 -8.45
N ARG A 184 -3.10 20.80 -8.52
CA ARG A 184 -1.64 20.59 -8.62
C ARG A 184 -0.96 21.24 -7.45
N LEU A 185 -0.01 20.52 -6.85
CA LEU A 185 0.97 21.05 -5.92
C LEU A 185 2.29 21.19 -6.68
N THR A 186 2.94 22.35 -6.56
CA THR A 186 4.15 22.71 -7.30
C THR A 186 5.34 22.94 -6.38
N PHE A 187 5.09 23.23 -5.10
CA PHE A 187 6.13 23.37 -4.11
C PHE A 187 6.52 22.02 -3.49
N ASN A 188 7.81 21.66 -3.60
CA ASN A 188 8.33 20.47 -2.92
C ASN A 188 8.73 20.82 -1.49
N MET A 189 7.87 20.52 -0.52
CA MET A 189 8.16 20.78 0.89
C MET A 189 9.29 19.92 1.47
N ARG A 190 9.52 18.73 0.90
CA ARG A 190 10.57 17.81 1.39
C ARG A 190 11.97 18.33 1.08
N LEU A 191 12.14 18.97 -0.07
CA LEU A 191 13.43 19.49 -0.53
C LEU A 191 13.56 21.00 -0.32
N GLY A 192 12.44 21.73 -0.24
CA GLY A 192 12.43 23.19 -0.16
C GLY A 192 12.97 23.91 -1.40
N ALA A 193 13.36 23.18 -2.44
CA ALA A 193 13.99 23.67 -3.65
C ALA A 193 13.52 22.90 -4.89
N SER A 194 13.58 23.57 -6.06
CA SER A 194 13.17 23.00 -7.36
C SER A 194 14.23 22.09 -8.00
N SER A 195 15.48 22.18 -7.55
CA SER A 195 16.61 21.41 -8.07
C SER A 195 17.51 20.98 -6.92
N VAL A 196 17.99 19.74 -6.97
CA VAL A 196 18.90 19.17 -5.97
C VAL A 196 20.18 18.79 -6.68
N GLU A 197 21.30 19.35 -6.23
CA GLU A 197 22.62 18.82 -6.58
C GLU A 197 22.94 17.69 -5.62
N ILE A 198 23.34 16.53 -6.15
CA ILE A 198 23.76 15.40 -5.31
C ILE A 198 25.16 15.72 -4.79
N PRO A 199 25.36 15.83 -3.48
CA PRO A 199 26.68 16.06 -2.90
C PRO A 199 27.69 14.97 -3.29
N GLU A 200 28.96 15.35 -3.49
CA GLU A 200 30.00 14.42 -3.93
C GLU A 200 30.24 13.29 -2.92
N ASP A 201 30.00 13.53 -1.63
CA ASP A 201 30.11 12.54 -0.55
C ASP A 201 28.98 11.49 -0.57
N LEU A 202 27.89 11.72 -1.29
CA LEU A 202 26.86 10.70 -1.56
C LEU A 202 27.17 9.85 -2.80
N LEU A 203 28.23 10.17 -3.55
CA LEU A 203 28.60 9.44 -4.76
C LEU A 203 29.55 8.28 -4.46
N ILE A 204 29.11 7.06 -4.74
CA ILE A 204 29.97 5.87 -4.67
C ILE A 204 30.77 5.78 -5.97
N SER A 205 32.04 6.18 -5.92
CA SER A 205 32.93 6.20 -7.10
C SER A 205 33.78 4.95 -7.29
N ASP A 206 33.79 4.03 -6.33
CA ASP A 206 34.58 2.80 -6.43
C ASP A 206 34.03 1.86 -7.51
N LYS A 207 34.88 1.59 -8.51
CA LYS A 207 34.56 0.69 -9.63
C LYS A 207 35.05 -0.75 -9.41
N THR A 208 35.86 -0.98 -8.38
CA THR A 208 36.48 -2.28 -8.11
C THR A 208 35.56 -3.18 -7.30
N ASN A 209 34.97 -2.65 -6.24
CA ASN A 209 33.97 -3.38 -5.45
C ASN A 209 32.79 -2.46 -5.08
N PRO A 210 31.95 -2.10 -6.08
CA PRO A 210 30.88 -1.13 -5.90
C PRO A 210 29.83 -1.59 -4.87
N LEU A 211 29.57 -2.89 -4.78
CA LEU A 211 28.58 -3.43 -3.84
C LEU A 211 29.08 -3.38 -2.39
N MET A 212 30.34 -3.75 -2.14
CA MET A 212 30.93 -3.58 -0.81
C MET A 212 30.98 -2.10 -0.41
N SER A 213 31.43 -1.23 -1.33
CA SER A 213 31.46 0.22 -1.08
C SER A 213 30.08 0.81 -0.78
N LEU A 214 29.02 0.34 -1.45
CA LEU A 214 27.63 0.71 -1.16
C LEU A 214 27.21 0.27 0.24
N ILE A 215 27.58 -0.95 0.63
CA ILE A 215 27.24 -1.50 1.94
C ILE A 215 28.01 -0.79 3.04
N ASP A 216 29.30 -0.52 2.87
CA ASP A 216 30.10 0.21 3.86
C ASP A 216 29.61 1.66 4.01
N PHE A 217 29.19 2.28 2.92
CA PHE A 217 28.59 3.62 2.93
C PHE A 217 27.26 3.65 3.71
N LEU A 218 26.36 2.69 3.45
CA LEU A 218 25.04 2.67 4.09
C LEU A 218 25.04 2.01 5.46
N TYR A 219 25.85 0.99 5.68
CA TYR A 219 25.89 0.16 6.89
C TYR A 219 27.32 0.07 7.44
N PRO A 220 27.91 1.21 7.87
CA PRO A 220 29.25 1.21 8.45
C PRO A 220 29.28 0.35 9.71
N ASP A 221 30.38 -0.38 9.90
CA ASP A 221 30.57 -1.27 11.05
C ASP A 221 29.39 -2.25 11.24
N LEU A 222 28.89 -2.83 10.14
CA LEU A 222 27.68 -3.66 10.08
C LEU A 222 27.57 -4.67 11.24
N ASN A 223 28.64 -5.40 11.55
CA ASN A 223 28.65 -6.44 12.56
C ASN A 223 28.54 -5.89 14.00
N ASP A 224 29.08 -4.71 14.26
CA ASP A 224 29.01 -4.07 15.58
C ASP A 224 27.60 -3.52 15.86
N ASN A 225 26.84 -3.24 14.79
CA ASN A 225 25.49 -2.68 14.86
C ASN A 225 24.35 -3.71 14.70
N LEU A 226 24.63 -5.02 14.61
CA LEU A 226 23.59 -6.06 14.43
C LEU A 226 22.53 -6.10 15.53
N GLY A 227 22.88 -5.64 16.74
CA GLY A 227 21.96 -5.55 17.87
C GLY A 227 21.15 -4.25 17.94
N ASP A 228 21.51 -3.25 17.15
CA ASP A 228 20.79 -1.98 17.09
C ASP A 228 19.67 -2.05 16.06
N GLN A 229 18.44 -1.92 16.54
CA GLN A 229 17.27 -2.00 15.67
C GLN A 229 17.11 -0.73 14.82
N LEU A 230 17.49 0.45 15.33
CA LEU A 230 17.35 1.71 14.60
C LEU A 230 18.30 1.77 13.41
N PHE A 231 19.48 1.16 13.55
CA PHE A 231 20.51 1.08 12.52
C PHE A 231 19.99 0.57 11.16
N PHE A 232 19.13 -0.46 11.17
CA PHE A 232 18.55 -1.01 9.94
C PHE A 232 17.23 -0.34 9.53
N GLN A 233 16.55 0.34 10.44
CA GLN A 233 15.25 0.95 10.17
C GLN A 233 15.35 2.19 9.30
N GLU A 234 16.33 3.05 9.56
CA GLU A 234 16.48 4.33 8.86
C GLU A 234 17.19 4.19 7.50
N ARG A 235 17.59 2.97 7.13
CA ARG A 235 18.46 2.70 5.99
C ARG A 235 17.85 1.66 5.07
N GLY A 236 18.22 1.70 3.80
CA GLY A 236 17.74 0.73 2.82
C GLY A 236 18.45 0.87 1.48
N ILE A 237 18.69 -0.27 0.85
CA ILE A 237 19.15 -0.33 -0.54
C ILE A 237 17.93 -0.61 -1.41
N LEU A 238 17.68 0.27 -2.38
CA LEU A 238 16.66 0.07 -3.40
C LEU A 238 17.33 -0.36 -4.69
N ALA A 239 16.77 -1.37 -5.35
CA ALA A 239 17.23 -1.83 -6.65
C ALA A 239 16.04 -1.96 -7.61
N PRO A 240 16.25 -1.74 -8.92
CA PRO A 240 15.16 -1.70 -9.91
C PRO A 240 14.58 -3.08 -10.23
N MET A 241 15.31 -4.17 -9.97
CA MET A 241 14.92 -5.54 -10.29
C MET A 241 15.01 -6.44 -9.06
N LEU A 242 14.12 -7.43 -8.99
CA LEU A 242 14.10 -8.40 -7.90
C LEU A 242 15.41 -9.18 -7.81
N ASP A 243 15.95 -9.66 -8.93
CA ASP A 243 17.24 -10.38 -8.97
C ASP A 243 18.40 -9.54 -8.40
N SER A 244 18.38 -8.23 -8.63
CA SER A 244 19.36 -7.31 -8.03
C SER A 244 19.16 -7.17 -6.51
N VAL A 245 17.92 -7.12 -6.04
CA VAL A 245 17.60 -7.14 -4.59
C VAL A 245 18.07 -8.44 -3.96
N GLU A 246 17.83 -9.58 -4.61
CA GLU A 246 18.27 -10.89 -4.14
C GLU A 246 19.79 -10.95 -4.03
N HIS A 247 20.52 -10.50 -5.07
CA HIS A 247 21.98 -10.47 -5.05
C HIS A 247 22.55 -9.60 -3.91
N VAL A 248 21.97 -8.42 -3.69
CA VAL A 248 22.37 -7.53 -2.57
C VAL A 248 22.10 -8.20 -1.23
N ASN A 249 20.92 -8.81 -1.06
CA ASN A 249 20.53 -9.45 0.20
C ASN A 249 21.40 -10.67 0.50
N GLU A 250 21.72 -11.51 -0.49
CA GLU A 250 22.63 -12.65 -0.33
C GLU A 250 24.03 -12.18 0.05
N PHE A 251 24.55 -11.15 -0.62
CA PHE A 251 25.85 -10.59 -0.29
C PHE A 251 25.86 -9.99 1.11
N MET A 252 24.85 -9.23 1.51
CA MET A 252 24.67 -8.71 2.87
C MET A 252 24.67 -9.83 3.92
N ILE A 253 23.89 -10.89 3.72
CA ILE A 253 23.86 -12.05 4.64
C ILE A 253 25.23 -12.72 4.74
N SER A 254 26.01 -12.75 3.65
CA SER A 254 27.37 -13.32 3.67
C SER A 254 28.34 -12.55 4.56
N LEU A 255 28.13 -11.24 4.74
CA LEU A 255 28.95 -10.35 5.58
C LEU A 255 28.56 -10.38 7.07
N ILE A 256 27.31 -10.71 7.37
CA ILE A 256 26.79 -10.81 8.74
C ILE A 256 27.44 -12.02 9.43
N SER A 257 28.03 -11.79 10.60
CA SER A 257 28.62 -12.85 11.42
C SER A 257 27.55 -13.73 12.06
N GLY A 258 27.87 -14.99 12.32
CA GLY A 258 26.97 -15.95 12.99
C GLY A 258 26.55 -17.12 12.11
N GLU A 259 25.85 -18.07 12.72
CA GLU A 259 25.40 -19.30 12.07
C GLU A 259 24.25 -19.00 11.09
N GLU A 260 24.45 -19.37 9.82
CA GLU A 260 23.40 -19.34 8.80
C GLU A 260 22.43 -20.50 9.03
N LYS A 261 21.14 -20.19 9.05
CA LYS A 261 20.08 -21.20 9.02
C LYS A 261 19.27 -21.11 7.75
N GLU A 262 19.05 -22.27 7.15
CA GLU A 262 18.26 -22.41 5.93
C GLU A 262 16.89 -23.01 6.25
N TYR A 263 15.86 -22.37 5.72
CA TYR A 263 14.49 -22.86 5.71
C TYR A 263 14.07 -23.13 4.26
N LEU A 264 13.57 -24.35 4.02
CA LEU A 264 13.09 -24.78 2.71
C LEU A 264 11.56 -24.79 2.71
N SER A 265 10.93 -24.33 1.62
CA SER A 265 9.49 -24.48 1.43
C SER A 265 9.13 -25.96 1.21
N SER A 266 7.87 -26.28 1.47
CA SER A 266 7.28 -27.59 1.18
C SER A 266 6.07 -27.36 0.29
N ASP A 267 6.29 -27.55 -1.02
CA ASP A 267 5.31 -27.20 -2.04
C ASP A 267 4.60 -28.45 -2.55
N SER A 268 3.29 -28.33 -2.82
CA SER A 268 2.47 -29.43 -3.33
C SER A 268 1.36 -28.91 -4.23
N VAL A 269 0.95 -29.72 -5.21
CA VAL A 269 -0.08 -29.35 -6.18
C VAL A 269 -1.47 -29.59 -5.60
N CYS A 270 -2.32 -28.55 -5.62
CA CYS A 270 -3.72 -28.68 -5.28
C CYS A 270 -4.53 -29.16 -6.50
N ARG A 271 -5.28 -30.27 -6.36
CA ARG A 271 -6.04 -30.91 -7.46
C ARG A 271 -7.49 -30.43 -7.58
N SER A 272 -7.81 -29.19 -7.21
CA SER A 272 -9.19 -28.72 -7.08
C SER A 272 -9.80 -28.01 -8.31
N GLY A 273 -9.10 -27.98 -9.46
CA GLY A 273 -9.59 -27.32 -10.69
C GLY A 273 -10.29 -28.27 -11.67
N GLU A 274 -11.29 -27.78 -12.39
CA GLU A 274 -12.14 -28.52 -13.35
C GLU A 274 -11.42 -29.04 -14.62
N ASN A 275 -10.09 -28.92 -14.72
CA ASN A 275 -9.30 -29.49 -15.83
C ASN A 275 -8.52 -30.71 -15.34
N SER A 276 -9.17 -31.87 -15.39
CA SER A 276 -8.60 -33.18 -15.01
C SER A 276 -7.53 -33.74 -15.96
N ASP A 277 -7.13 -32.99 -16.99
CA ASP A 277 -6.20 -33.46 -18.03
C ASP A 277 -4.74 -32.98 -17.87
N VAL A 278 -4.43 -32.20 -16.82
CA VAL A 278 -3.02 -31.86 -16.53
C VAL A 278 -2.36 -33.03 -15.80
N GLN A 279 -1.55 -33.79 -16.53
CA GLN A 279 -0.80 -34.92 -15.99
C GLN A 279 0.06 -34.48 -14.81
N SER A 280 -0.19 -35.05 -13.63
CA SER A 280 0.57 -34.78 -12.40
C SER A 280 2.07 -35.09 -12.49
N GLU A 281 2.52 -35.68 -13.60
CA GLU A 281 3.92 -36.00 -13.90
C GLU A 281 4.74 -34.78 -14.34
N TRP A 282 4.10 -33.65 -14.71
CA TRP A 282 4.82 -32.43 -15.12
C TRP A 282 5.31 -31.56 -13.97
N PHE A 283 4.78 -31.75 -12.76
CA PHE A 283 5.13 -30.95 -11.60
C PHE A 283 6.15 -31.70 -10.74
N THR A 284 7.42 -31.66 -11.14
CA THR A 284 8.51 -32.21 -10.31
C THR A 284 8.79 -31.29 -9.13
N SER A 285 9.38 -31.84 -8.06
CA SER A 285 9.81 -31.05 -6.90
C SER A 285 10.78 -29.94 -7.31
N GLU A 286 11.66 -30.19 -8.27
CA GLU A 286 12.60 -29.19 -8.80
C GLU A 286 11.86 -28.05 -9.51
N PHE A 287 10.82 -28.37 -10.28
CA PHE A 287 9.98 -27.35 -10.91
C PHE A 287 9.26 -26.51 -9.85
N LEU A 288 8.64 -27.15 -8.85
CA LEU A 288 7.92 -26.46 -7.78
C LEU A 288 8.86 -25.55 -6.96
N ASN A 289 10.04 -26.04 -6.61
CA ASN A 289 11.06 -25.29 -5.88
C ASN A 289 11.62 -24.10 -6.69
N GLY A 290 11.45 -24.11 -8.02
CA GLY A 290 11.85 -23.02 -8.91
C GLY A 290 10.76 -21.95 -9.12
N ILE A 291 9.55 -22.13 -8.58
CA ILE A 291 8.47 -21.16 -8.74
C ILE A 291 8.75 -19.93 -7.88
N GLN A 292 8.94 -18.78 -8.54
CA GLN A 292 8.98 -17.48 -7.90
C GLN A 292 7.62 -16.80 -8.05
N SER A 293 7.05 -16.31 -6.96
CA SER A 293 5.74 -15.65 -6.97
C SER A 293 5.74 -14.44 -6.04
N SER A 294 5.11 -13.36 -6.49
CA SER A 294 4.95 -12.15 -5.68
C SER A 294 4.13 -12.43 -4.43
N GLY A 295 4.59 -11.96 -3.26
CA GLY A 295 3.86 -12.09 -2.01
C GLY A 295 4.17 -13.35 -1.19
N ILE A 296 5.08 -14.20 -1.67
CA ILE A 296 5.62 -15.33 -0.91
C ILE A 296 7.15 -15.34 -1.00
N PRO A 297 7.87 -15.80 0.05
CA PRO A 297 9.31 -16.05 -0.05
C PRO A 297 9.63 -17.13 -1.08
N ASN A 298 10.85 -17.08 -1.64
CA ASN A 298 11.38 -18.15 -2.48
C ASN A 298 11.52 -19.47 -1.70
N HIS A 299 11.68 -20.58 -2.43
CA HIS A 299 11.84 -21.91 -1.84
C HIS A 299 12.91 -21.97 -0.75
N ARG A 300 14.03 -21.27 -0.95
CA ARG A 300 15.16 -21.25 -0.03
C ARG A 300 15.22 -19.89 0.68
N LEU A 301 15.05 -19.90 1.99
CA LEU A 301 15.20 -18.71 2.84
C LEU A 301 16.37 -18.90 3.81
N LYS A 302 17.41 -18.10 3.64
CA LYS A 302 18.60 -18.09 4.49
C LYS A 302 18.53 -16.91 5.45
N LEU A 303 18.79 -17.16 6.73
CA LEU A 303 18.73 -16.14 7.78
C LEU A 303 19.86 -16.33 8.79
N LYS A 304 20.21 -15.24 9.47
CA LYS A 304 21.14 -15.19 10.61
C LYS A 304 20.49 -14.42 11.76
N VAL A 305 20.87 -14.74 12.99
CA VAL A 305 20.42 -13.92 14.15
C VAL A 305 20.99 -12.51 14.01
N GLY A 306 20.16 -11.50 14.27
CA GLY A 306 20.50 -10.08 14.12
C GLY A 306 20.19 -9.49 12.74
N CYS A 307 19.87 -10.30 11.71
CA CYS A 307 19.57 -9.74 10.41
C CYS A 307 18.18 -9.07 10.35
N PRO A 308 18.02 -7.98 9.58
CA PRO A 308 16.72 -7.39 9.33
C PRO A 308 15.91 -8.26 8.36
N VAL A 309 14.61 -8.38 8.61
CA VAL A 309 13.64 -9.06 7.74
C VAL A 309 12.38 -8.22 7.59
N MET A 310 11.63 -8.44 6.51
CA MET A 310 10.37 -7.76 6.26
C MET A 310 9.23 -8.78 6.20
N LEU A 311 8.11 -8.48 6.87
CA LEU A 311 6.88 -9.26 6.73
C LEU A 311 6.29 -9.05 5.34
N ILE A 312 5.98 -10.16 4.65
CA ILE A 312 5.37 -10.14 3.31
C ILE A 312 3.84 -10.36 3.39
N ARG A 313 3.31 -10.64 4.59
CA ARG A 313 1.88 -10.90 4.83
C ARG A 313 1.39 -10.19 6.08
N ASN A 314 0.09 -9.96 6.11
CA ASN A 314 -0.61 -9.45 7.28
C ASN A 314 -0.77 -10.58 8.31
N LEU A 315 -0.18 -10.41 9.50
CA LEU A 315 -0.30 -11.36 10.61
C LEU A 315 -1.22 -10.81 11.70
N ASP A 316 -1.00 -9.57 12.11
CA ASP A 316 -1.78 -8.92 13.17
C ASP A 316 -1.83 -7.41 12.92
N GLN A 317 -2.85 -6.97 12.20
CA GLN A 317 -3.00 -5.55 11.84
C GLN A 317 -3.27 -4.66 13.06
N ALA A 318 -3.93 -5.19 14.09
CA ALA A 318 -4.25 -4.40 15.29
C ALA A 318 -2.99 -3.97 16.04
N ASN A 319 -1.94 -4.80 15.98
CA ASN A 319 -0.63 -4.51 16.56
C ASN A 319 0.40 -4.01 15.52
N GLY A 320 -0.05 -3.68 14.29
CA GLY A 320 0.80 -3.16 13.23
C GLY A 320 1.84 -4.16 12.70
N LEU A 321 1.52 -5.45 12.69
CA LEU A 321 2.27 -6.52 12.01
C LEU A 321 1.62 -6.82 10.65
N CYS A 322 1.82 -5.90 9.72
CA CYS A 322 1.30 -5.96 8.35
C CYS A 322 2.42 -6.21 7.32
N ASN A 323 2.03 -6.47 6.08
CA ASN A 323 2.97 -6.52 4.95
C ASN A 323 3.79 -5.21 4.89
N GLY A 324 5.11 -5.31 4.78
CA GLY A 324 6.06 -4.20 4.84
C GLY A 324 6.70 -3.97 6.21
N THR A 325 6.18 -4.58 7.28
CA THR A 325 6.74 -4.38 8.63
C THR A 325 8.16 -4.93 8.72
N ARG A 326 9.11 -4.07 9.11
CA ARG A 326 10.51 -4.45 9.34
C ARG A 326 10.69 -5.01 10.75
N LEU A 327 11.41 -6.12 10.86
CA LEU A 327 11.70 -6.83 12.12
C LEU A 327 13.18 -7.22 12.17
N THR A 328 13.71 -7.42 13.37
CA THR A 328 15.05 -8.00 13.57
C THR A 328 14.94 -9.42 14.07
N VAL A 329 15.63 -10.36 13.42
CA VAL A 329 15.66 -11.77 13.84
C VAL A 329 16.38 -11.89 15.17
N THR A 330 15.71 -12.47 16.18
CA THR A 330 16.27 -12.66 17.52
C THR A 330 16.61 -14.12 17.81
N HIS A 331 15.90 -15.07 17.18
CA HIS A 331 16.20 -16.50 17.35
C HIS A 331 15.70 -17.34 16.17
N LEU A 332 16.46 -18.38 15.82
CA LEU A 332 16.21 -19.26 14.69
C LEU A 332 15.98 -20.72 15.14
N GLY A 333 14.73 -21.07 15.40
CA GLY A 333 14.30 -22.42 15.81
C GLY A 333 14.22 -23.42 14.65
N LYS A 334 13.88 -24.68 14.92
CA LYS A 334 13.82 -25.76 13.89
C LYS A 334 12.84 -25.44 12.75
N SER A 335 11.68 -24.90 13.08
CA SER A 335 10.61 -24.54 12.14
C SER A 335 9.97 -23.20 12.50
N THR A 336 10.65 -22.40 13.30
CA THR A 336 10.15 -21.13 13.84
C THR A 336 11.24 -20.07 13.71
N ILE A 337 10.82 -18.86 13.36
CA ILE A 337 11.66 -17.66 13.35
C ILE A 337 11.06 -16.72 14.39
N ALA A 338 11.84 -16.34 15.39
CA ALA A 338 11.46 -15.29 16.32
C ALA A 338 12.11 -13.99 15.86
N ALA A 339 11.32 -12.94 15.79
CA ALA A 339 11.77 -11.61 15.41
C ALA A 339 11.03 -10.56 16.23
N THR A 340 11.64 -9.39 16.42
CA THR A 340 11.09 -8.32 17.24
C THR A 340 10.88 -7.07 16.39
N LYS A 341 9.71 -6.45 16.55
CA LYS A 341 9.40 -5.12 16.03
C LYS A 341 9.92 -4.09 17.04
N SER A 342 10.63 -3.07 16.59
CA SER A 342 10.99 -1.94 17.43
C SER A 342 9.75 -1.19 17.87
N ARG A 343 9.76 -0.67 19.09
CA ARG A 343 8.70 0.23 19.55
C ARG A 343 8.92 1.57 18.88
N GLU A 344 7.91 2.04 18.15
CA GLU A 344 7.79 3.45 17.71
C GLU A 344 7.57 4.36 18.92
#